data_AF-A0A3D5KPM7-F1
#
_entry.id   AF-A0A3D5KPM7-F1
#
_cell.length_a   1.000
_cell.length_b   1.000
_cell.length_c   1.000
_cell.angle_alpha   90.00
_cell.angle_beta   90.00
_cell.angle_gamma   90.00
#
_symmetry.space_group_name_H-M   'P 1'
#
loop_
_entity.id
_entity.type
_entity.pdbx_description
1 polymer ?
#
loop_
_entity_poly.entity_id
_entity_poly.type
_entity_poly.pdbx_seq_one_letter_code
_entity_poly.pdbx_strand_id
1 'polypeptide(L)' 'EEYRKLQRNFLSGVVTVELDGNGRFLIPKNMLTYAQIDKDAMLVGTGSKIEAWNPAIYEKHLIQDPGELSKLAAKYLTE' A
#
# COMPACT_ATOMS: atom_id res chain seq x y z
N GLU A 1 0.43 -28.55 0.10
CA GLU A 1 1.38 -27.87 1.01
C GLU A 1 1.68 -26.44 0.55
N GLU A 2 2.18 -26.24 -0.68
CA GLU A 2 2.57 -24.93 -1.22
C GLU A 2 1.44 -23.88 -1.22
N TYR A 3 0.23 -24.25 -1.66
CA TYR A 3 -0.94 -23.36 -1.64
C TYR A 3 -1.31 -22.87 -0.22
N ARG A 4 -1.20 -23.75 0.79
CA ARG A 4 -1.44 -23.37 2.19
C ARG A 4 -0.34 -22.45 2.72
N LYS A 5 0.91 -22.63 2.30
CA LYS A 5 2.01 -21.69 2.63
C LYS A 5 1.76 -20.32 2.02
N LEU A 6 1.32 -20.24 0.77
CA LEU A 6 0.94 -18.98 0.14
C LEU A 6 -0.18 -18.30 0.91
N GLN A 7 -1.28 -19.00 1.20
CA GLN A 7 -2.41 -18.41 1.95
C GLN A 7 -1.98 -17.87 3.31
N ARG A 8 -1.15 -18.60 4.08
CA ARG A 8 -0.68 -18.12 5.39
C ARG A 8 0.15 -16.85 5.27
N ASN A 9 1.05 -16.77 4.29
CA ASN A 9 1.89 -15.58 4.10
C ASN A 9 1.12 -14.40 3.51
N PHE A 10 0.15 -14.67 2.65
CA PHE A 10 -0.66 -13.63 2.03
C PHE A 10 -1.65 -13.03 3.04
N LEU A 11 -2.27 -13.86 3.86
CA LEU A 11 -3.28 -13.43 4.84
C LEU A 11 -2.67 -13.02 6.19
N SER A 12 -1.42 -13.40 6.51
CA SER A 12 -0.76 -12.97 7.75
C SER A 12 -0.53 -11.46 7.81
N GLY A 13 -0.57 -10.77 6.66
CA GLY A 13 -0.48 -9.32 6.55
C GLY A 13 -1.83 -8.60 6.66
N VAL A 14 -2.92 -9.28 7.02
CA VAL A 14 -4.24 -8.65 7.17
C VAL A 14 -4.58 -8.53 8.66
N VAL A 15 -4.84 -7.31 9.12
CA VAL A 15 -5.25 -7.03 10.49
C VAL A 15 -6.44 -6.09 10.46
N THR A 16 -7.50 -6.47 11.18
CA THR A 16 -8.63 -5.57 11.42
C THR A 16 -8.27 -4.58 12.51
N VAL A 17 -8.49 -3.30 12.25
CA VAL A 17 -8.30 -2.22 13.21
C VAL A 17 -9.57 -1.40 13.32
N GLU A 18 -9.84 -0.88 14.51
CA GLU A 18 -10.99 -0.02 14.76
C GLU A 18 -10.54 1.44 14.81
N LEU A 19 -11.45 2.33 14.39
CA LEU A 19 -11.27 3.76 14.53
C LEU A 19 -11.69 4.18 15.93
N ASP A 20 -10.89 5.03 16.57
CA ASP A 20 -11.27 5.68 17.81
C ASP A 20 -12.30 6.79 17.56
N GLY A 21 -12.81 7.40 18.65
CA GLY A 21 -13.81 8.48 18.56
C GLY A 21 -13.33 9.75 17.85
N ASN A 22 -12.03 9.88 17.57
CA ASN A 22 -11.43 10.97 16.80
C ASN A 22 -11.07 10.55 15.37
N GLY A 23 -11.48 9.36 14.93
CA GLY A 23 -11.20 8.84 13.59
C GLY A 23 -9.76 8.39 13.39
N ARG A 24 -9.02 8.09 14.46
CA ARG A 24 -7.64 7.56 14.38
C ARG A 24 -7.65 6.04 14.50
N PHE A 25 -6.69 5.37 13.89
CA PHE A 25 -6.46 3.94 14.08
C PHE A 25 -4.98 3.67 14.33
N LEU A 26 -4.68 2.55 14.98
CA LEU A 26 -3.31 2.12 15.22
C LEU A 26 -2.85 1.16 14.13
N ILE A 27 -1.75 1.50 13.47
CA ILE A 27 -1.09 0.59 12.53
C ILE A 27 -0.21 -0.39 13.33
N PRO A 28 -0.37 -1.72 13.16
CA PRO A 28 0.49 -2.70 13.79
C PRO A 28 1.99 -2.47 13.51
N LYS A 29 2.83 -2.64 14.53
CA LYS A 29 4.28 -2.34 14.43
C LYS A 29 5.00 -3.08 13.32
N ASN A 30 4.64 -4.35 13.10
CA ASN A 30 5.21 -5.16 12.01
C ASN A 30 4.90 -4.56 10.62
N MET A 31 3.72 -3.95 10.44
CA MET A 31 3.35 -3.27 9.19
C MET A 31 4.10 -1.96 9.02
N LEU A 32 4.28 -1.18 10.09
CA LEU A 32 5.12 0.03 10.08
C LEU A 32 6.57 -0.31 9.73
N THR A 33 7.15 -1.36 10.32
CA THR A 33 8.49 -1.84 9.98
C THR A 33 8.59 -2.27 8.52
N TYR A 34 7.59 -3.01 8.01
CA TYR A 34 7.56 -3.44 6.62
C TYR A 34 7.49 -2.25 5.63
N ALA A 35 6.61 -1.28 5.90
CA ALA A 35 6.44 -0.06 5.10
C ALA A 35 7.57 0.97 5.34
N GLN A 36 8.48 0.70 6.28
CA GLN A 36 9.56 1.58 6.72
C GLN A 36 9.07 2.97 7.17
N ILE A 37 7.89 3.05 7.78
CA ILE A 37 7.32 4.31 8.29
C ILE A 37 7.79 4.50 9.73
N ASP A 38 8.49 5.60 10.03
CA ASP A 38 8.95 5.91 11.39
C ASP A 38 8.13 7.03 12.06
N LYS A 39 7.99 8.16 11.37
CA LYS A 39 7.47 9.43 11.91
C LYS A 39 6.41 10.01 10.99
N ASP A 40 6.74 10.16 9.71
CA ASP A 40 5.85 10.73 8.71
C ASP A 40 5.29 9.63 7.81
N ALA A 41 3.98 9.64 7.62
CA ALA A 41 3.26 8.75 6.73
C ALA A 41 2.42 9.57 5.75
N MET A 42 2.32 9.09 4.52
CA MET A 42 1.45 9.66 3.50
C MET A 42 0.34 8.68 3.16
N LEU A 43 -0.88 9.17 3.07
CA LEU A 43 -2.04 8.39 2.66
C LEU A 43 -2.38 8.70 1.19
N VAL A 44 -2.48 7.66 0.37
CA VAL A 44 -2.81 7.77 -1.05
C VAL A 44 -4.11 7.00 -1.30
N GLY A 45 -5.12 7.68 -1.84
CA GLY A 45 -6.37 7.05 -2.22
C GLY A 45 -6.26 6.40 -3.60
N THR A 46 -6.53 5.10 -3.68
CA THR A 46 -6.52 4.33 -4.93
C THR A 46 -7.86 3.60 -5.08
N GLY A 47 -8.81 4.28 -5.73
CA GLY A 47 -10.16 3.75 -5.94
C GLY A 47 -10.91 3.51 -4.62
N SER A 48 -11.14 2.24 -4.26
CA SER A 48 -11.87 1.84 -3.04
C SER A 48 -10.97 1.58 -1.82
N LYS A 49 -9.68 1.87 -1.93
CA LYS A 49 -8.68 1.61 -0.87
C LYS A 49 -7.83 2.83 -0.61
N ILE A 50 -7.27 2.88 0.59
CA ILE A 50 -6.23 3.84 0.98
C ILE A 50 -4.95 3.06 1.21
N GLU A 51 -3.85 3.57 0.67
CA GLU A 51 -2.51 3.06 0.88
C GLU A 51 -1.76 3.99 1.83
N ALA A 52 -1.03 3.41 2.77
CA ALA A 52 -0.14 4.13 3.68
C ALA A 52 1.31 3.94 3.23
N TRP A 53 1.99 5.03 2.94
CA TRP A 53 3.33 5.05 2.38
C TRP A 53 4.31 5.83 3.25
N ASN A 54 5.58 5.40 3.26
CA ASN A 54 6.68 6.28 3.62
C ASN A 54 6.87 7.30 2.47
N PRO A 55 6.80 8.62 2.73
CA PRO A 55 6.96 9.65 1.70
C PRO A 55 8.25 9.52 0.88
N ALA A 56 9.38 9.21 1.52
CA ALA A 56 10.69 9.07 0.87
C ALA A 56 10.80 7.84 -0.04
N ILE A 57 9.92 6.87 0.15
CA ILE A 57 9.87 5.63 -0.66
C ILE A 57 8.84 5.75 -1.77
N TYR A 58 7.75 6.47 -1.54
CA TYR A 58 6.66 6.62 -2.51
C TYR A 58 7.14 7.23 -3.83
N GLU A 59 7.93 8.30 -3.77
CA GLU A 59 8.45 8.96 -4.98
C GLU A 59 9.24 7.99 -5.88
N LYS A 60 9.95 7.02 -5.27
CA LYS A 60 10.71 6.00 -6.01
C LYS A 60 9.84 4.93 -6.66
N HIS A 61 8.59 4.78 -6.20
CA HIS A 61 7.62 3.83 -6.75
C HIS A 61 6.76 4.44 -7.85
N LEU A 62 6.77 5.76 -8.00
CA LEU A 62 6.10 6.41 -9.12
C LEU A 62 6.84 6.14 -10.42
N ILE A 63 6.06 5.95 -11.50
CA ILE A 63 6.60 5.84 -12.85
C ILE A 63 7.27 7.17 -13.21
N GLN A 64 8.59 7.14 -13.37
CA GLN A 64 9.37 8.33 -13.71
C GLN A 64 9.47 8.54 -15.23
N ASP A 65 9.35 7.48 -16.02
CA ASP A 65 9.41 7.55 -17.49
C ASP A 65 8.00 7.84 -18.07
N PRO A 66 7.80 9.00 -18.72
CA PRO A 66 6.55 9.31 -19.39
C PRO A 66 6.17 8.29 -20.48
N GLY A 67 7.16 7.65 -21.11
CA GLY A 67 6.94 6.64 -22.14
C GLY A 67 6.35 5.35 -21.56
N GLU A 68 6.86 4.88 -20.42
CA GLU A 68 6.28 3.77 -19.67
C GLU A 68 4.86 4.10 -19.18
N LEU A 69 4.65 5.30 -18.63
CA LEU A 69 3.33 5.74 -18.18
C LEU A 69 2.32 5.72 -19.33
N SER A 70 2.69 6.25 -20.50
CA SER A 70 1.83 6.27 -21.68
C SER A 70 1.47 4.85 -22.16
N LYS A 71 2.42 3.90 -22.12
CA LYS A 71 2.17 2.50 -22.50
C LYS A 71 1.19 1.83 -21.55
N LEU A 72 1.36 2.03 -20.24
CA LEU A 72 0.45 1.47 -19.24
C LEU A 72 -0.95 2.11 -19.34
N ALA A 73 -1.03 3.42 -19.53
CA ALA A 73 -2.29 4.12 -19.75
C ALA A 73 -3.04 3.56 -20.96
N ALA A 74 -2.38 3.44 -22.12
CA ALA A 74 -2.99 2.86 -23.32
C ALA A 74 -3.36 1.37 -23.20
N LYS A 75 -2.81 0.66 -22.23
CA LYS A 75 -3.18 -0.75 -21.99
C LYS A 75 -4.44 -0.88 -21.13
N TYR A 76 -4.60 0.00 -20.15
CA TYR A 76 -5.61 -0.17 -19.09
C TYR A 76 -6.73 0.87 -19.11
N LEU A 77 -6.58 2.00 -19.83
CA LEU A 77 -7.56 3.09 -19.85
C LEU A 77 -8.32 3.21 -21.19
N THR A 78 -7.91 2.47 -22.22
CA THR A 78 -8.54 2.51 -23.55
C THR A 78 -9.28 1.22 -23.92
N GLU A 79 -9.51 0.33 -22.94
CA GLU A 79 -10.56 -0.70 -23.04
C GLU A 79 -11.89 -0.18 -22.51
#